data_AF-A0A9D6F8C4-F1
#
_entry.id   AF-A0A9D6F8C4-F1
#
_cell.length_a   1.000
_cell.length_b   1.000
_cell.length_c   1.000
_cell.angle_alpha   90.00
_cell.angle_beta   90.00
_cell.angle_gamma   90.00
#
_symmetry.space_group_name_H-M   'P 1'
#
loop_
_entity.id
_entity.type
_entity.pdbx_description
1 polymer ?
#
loop_
_entity_poly.entity_id
_entity_poly.type
_entity_poly.pdbx_seq_one_letter_code
_entity_poly.pdbx_strand_id
1 'polypeptide(L)'
;MTQLGTAINESLTESVAVSEALAELRDAGYDIFLLLEATIGFNHRPENLSAGRESTSVESGDLVLNAQDAKFLKSLRITLGGSAGPSANRD
;
A
#
# COMPACT_ATOMS: atom_id res chain seq x y z
N MET A 1 0.53 -7.76 16.95
CA MET A 1 1.45 -8.00 15.82
C MET A 1 1.55 -9.48 15.42
N THR A 2 1.21 -10.42 16.30
CA THR A 2 1.26 -11.87 16.05
C THR A 2 0.14 -12.40 15.15
N GLN A 3 -1.09 -11.90 15.31
CA GLN A 3 -2.27 -12.43 14.58
C GLN A 3 -2.12 -12.45 13.06
N LEU A 4 -1.49 -11.43 12.46
CA LEU A 4 -1.32 -11.38 11.02
C LEU A 4 -0.28 -12.37 10.52
N GLY A 5 0.83 -12.52 11.26
CA GLY A 5 1.83 -13.55 10.95
C GLY A 5 1.23 -14.96 11.05
N THR A 6 0.42 -15.21 12.09
CA THR A 6 -0.33 -16.45 12.25
C THR A 6 -1.31 -16.67 11.08
N ALA A 7 -2.12 -15.66 10.73
CA ALA A 7 -3.09 -15.78 9.65
C ALA A 7 -2.43 -16.02 8.27
N ILE A 8 -1.28 -15.40 8.01
CA ILE A 8 -0.50 -15.65 6.78
C ILE A 8 0.03 -17.09 6.77
N ASN A 9 0.57 -17.55 7.90
CA ASN A 9 1.10 -18.91 8.03
C ASN A 9 -0.01 -19.96 7.84
N GLU A 10 -1.18 -19.76 8.46
CA GLU A 10 -2.37 -20.60 8.27
C GLU A 10 -2.82 -20.58 6.81
N SER A 11 -2.93 -19.39 6.19
CA SER A 11 -3.35 -19.25 4.79
C SER A 11 -2.42 -19.96 3.81
N LEU A 12 -1.11 -19.94 4.07
CA LEU A 12 -0.11 -20.64 3.26
C LEU A 12 -0.16 -22.16 3.48
N THR A 13 -0.33 -22.59 4.73
CA THR A 13 -0.35 -24.01 5.11
C THR A 13 -1.61 -24.70 4.61
N GLU A 14 -2.75 -24.00 4.61
CA GLU A 14 -4.03 -24.52 4.11
C GLU A 14 -4.19 -24.36 2.59
N SER A 15 -3.29 -23.62 1.92
CA SER A 15 -3.38 -23.43 0.48
C SER A 15 -2.96 -24.69 -0.27
N VAL A 16 -3.96 -25.32 -0.90
CA VAL A 16 -3.76 -26.48 -1.78
C VAL A 16 -2.85 -26.12 -2.96
N ALA A 17 -3.08 -24.98 -3.61
CA ALA A 17 -2.29 -24.54 -4.76
C ALA A 17 -0.79 -24.35 -4.43
N VAL A 18 -0.48 -23.78 -3.26
CA VAL A 18 0.92 -23.62 -2.81
C VAL A 18 1.53 -24.99 -2.50
N SER A 19 0.76 -25.88 -1.87
CA SER A 19 1.21 -27.22 -1.51
C SER A 19 1.50 -28.09 -2.73
N GLU A 20 0.65 -28.04 -3.76
CA GLU A 20 0.85 -28.73 -5.04
C GLU A 20 2.10 -28.24 -5.76
N ALA A 21 2.28 -26.92 -5.87
CA ALA A 21 3.49 -26.35 -6.48
C ALA A 21 4.77 -26.74 -5.75
N LEU A 22 4.75 -26.77 -4.41
CA LEU A 22 5.89 -27.25 -3.62
C LEU A 22 6.14 -28.75 -3.80
N ALA A 23 5.10 -29.56 -3.97
CA ALA A 23 5.23 -30.99 -4.21
C ALA A 23 5.86 -31.27 -5.58
N GLU A 24 5.42 -30.60 -6.64
CA GLU A 24 6.01 -30.71 -7.98
C GLU A 24 7.50 -30.36 -7.97
N LEU A 25 7.89 -29.33 -7.22
CA LEU A 25 9.29 -28.95 -7.06
C LEU A 25 10.09 -30.02 -6.27
N ARG A 26 9.52 -30.62 -5.22
CA ARG A 26 10.19 -31.72 -4.52
C ARG A 26 10.35 -32.96 -5.40
N ASP A 27 9.34 -33.29 -6.19
CA ASP A 27 9.36 -34.42 -7.12
C ASP A 27 10.39 -34.22 -8.24
N ALA A 28 10.64 -32.96 -8.62
CA ALA A 28 11.75 -32.60 -9.51
C ALA A 28 13.14 -32.68 -8.85
N GLY A 29 13.22 -33.03 -7.57
CA GLY A 29 14.46 -33.25 -6.81
C GLY A 29 15.01 -32.02 -6.09
N TYR A 30 14.22 -30.96 -5.92
CA TYR A 30 14.63 -29.76 -5.19
C TYR A 30 14.41 -29.91 -3.67
N ASP A 31 15.40 -29.49 -2.88
CA ASP A 31 15.23 -29.27 -1.44
C ASP A 31 14.75 -27.83 -1.18
N ILE A 32 13.60 -27.69 -0.53
CA ILE A 32 12.86 -26.43 -0.47
C ILE A 32 12.71 -25.96 0.97
N PHE A 33 13.20 -24.75 1.22
CA PHE A 33 12.93 -23.97 2.42
C PHE A 33 12.19 -22.68 2.05
N LEU A 34 11.16 -22.33 2.81
CA LEU A 34 10.36 -21.13 2.58
C LEU A 34 10.64 -20.12 3.69
N LEU A 35 11.14 -18.94 3.33
CA LEU A 35 11.26 -17.79 4.23
C LEU A 35 10.41 -16.65 3.67
N LEU A 36 9.50 -16.13 4.48
CA LEU A 36 8.58 -15.07 4.06
C LEU A 36 8.85 -13.79 4.85
N GLU A 37 9.32 -12.76 4.15
CA GLU A 37 9.47 -11.41 4.70
C GLU A 37 8.40 -10.50 4.08
N ALA A 38 7.48 -10.00 4.91
CA ALA A 38 6.47 -9.04 4.50
C ALA A 38 6.59 -7.77 5.36
N THR A 39 6.78 -6.61 4.71
CA THR A 39 6.72 -5.31 5.38
C THR A 39 5.34 -4.72 5.20
N ILE A 40 4.65 -4.43 6.31
CA ILE A 40 3.24 -3.98 6.27
C ILE A 40 3.15 -2.60 6.92
N GLY A 41 2.81 -1.60 6.11
CA GLY A 41 2.58 -0.23 6.57
C GLY A 41 1.14 -0.02 7.01
N PHE A 42 0.93 0.40 8.25
CA PHE A 42 -0.39 0.77 8.76
C PHE A 42 -0.51 2.29 8.87
N ASN A 43 -1.65 2.83 8.45
CA ASN A 43 -2.00 4.23 8.69
C ASN A 43 -3.32 4.26 9.49
N HIS A 44 -3.25 4.63 10.76
CA HIS A 44 -4.43 4.67 11.62
C HIS A 44 -5.30 5.87 11.22
N ARG A 45 -6.42 5.62 10.53
CA ARG A 45 -7.46 6.64 10.39
C ARG A 45 -8.28 6.65 11.68
N PRO A 46 -8.30 7.75 12.44
CA PRO A 46 -9.16 7.85 13.61
C PRO A 46 -10.63 7.69 13.15
N GLU A 47 -11.39 6.83 13.83
CA GLU A 47 -12.81 6.57 13.54
C GLU A 47 -13.72 7.80 13.67
N ASN A 48 -13.22 8.93 14.16
CA ASN A 48 -13.99 10.15 14.38
C ASN A 48 -14.04 11.13 13.19
N LEU A 49 -13.81 10.67 11.95
CA LEU A 49 -14.02 11.49 10.74
C LEU A 49 -15.16 11.01 9.84
N SER A 50 -16.00 10.08 10.30
CA SER A 50 -17.26 9.75 9.62
C SER A 50 -18.38 10.74 9.96
N ALA A 51 -18.11 12.03 9.75
CA ALA A 51 -19.15 13.04 9.56
C ALA A 51 -18.80 13.83 8.30
N GLY A 52 -19.29 13.35 7.16
CA GLY A 52 -19.31 14.09 5.90
C GLY A 52 -18.12 13.86 4.97
N ARG A 53 -18.21 12.84 4.12
CA ARG A 53 -17.64 12.97 2.77
C ARG A 53 -18.56 12.30 1.78
N GLU A 54 -19.53 13.09 1.35
CA GLU A 54 -20.25 12.91 0.11
C GLU A 54 -19.24 12.79 -1.04
N SER A 55 -19.43 11.81 -1.91
CA SER A 55 -18.62 11.60 -3.10
C SER A 55 -18.81 12.75 -4.07
N THR A 56 -17.97 13.79 -4.00
CA THR A 56 -17.91 14.81 -5.04
C THR A 56 -17.00 14.35 -6.17
N SER A 57 -17.60 14.11 -7.33
CA SER A 57 -16.92 13.99 -8.62
C SER A 57 -15.98 15.19 -8.82
N VAL A 58 -14.69 14.95 -9.04
CA VAL A 58 -13.69 16.00 -9.23
C VAL A 58 -13.74 16.48 -10.69
N GLU A 59 -14.65 17.42 -10.96
CA GLU A 59 -14.46 18.39 -12.04
C GLU A 59 -13.35 19.35 -11.58
N SER A 60 -12.32 19.54 -12.42
CA SER A 60 -11.13 20.40 -12.24
C SER A 60 -11.30 21.47 -11.14
N GLY A 61 -10.82 21.17 -9.94
CA GLY A 61 -11.02 22.01 -8.76
C GLY A 61 -9.98 21.69 -7.70
N ASP A 62 -9.37 22.74 -7.18
CA ASP A 62 -8.20 22.80 -6.32
C ASP A 62 -8.10 21.62 -5.31
N LEU A 63 -7.10 20.77 -5.48
CA LEU A 63 -6.84 19.65 -4.58
C LEU A 63 -6.30 20.20 -3.25
N VAL A 64 -7.19 20.41 -2.28
CA VAL A 64 -6.79 20.82 -0.92
C VAL A 64 -6.14 19.63 -0.20
N LEU A 65 -4.82 19.54 -0.31
CA LEU A 65 -4.01 18.54 0.38
C LEU A 65 -3.78 18.95 1.83
N ASN A 66 -4.00 18.02 2.77
CA ASN A 66 -3.65 18.23 4.17
C ASN A 66 -2.20 17.74 4.46
N ALA A 67 -1.70 18.03 5.67
CA ALA A 67 -0.34 17.65 6.07
C ALA A 67 -0.10 16.12 6.11
N GLN A 68 -1.14 15.32 6.30
CA GLN A 68 -1.07 13.86 6.28
C GLN A 68 -0.97 13.35 4.84
N ASP A 69 -1.73 13.95 3.90
CA ASP A 69 -1.66 13.62 2.47
C ASP A 69 -0.25 13.88 1.92
N ALA A 70 0.36 15.02 2.29
CA ALA A 70 1.73 15.34 1.89
C ALA A 70 2.77 14.34 2.41
N LYS A 71 2.64 13.85 3.65
CA LYS A 71 3.52 12.81 4.20
C LYS A 71 3.31 11.46 3.50
N PHE A 72 2.07 11.14 3.19
CA PHE A 72 1.71 9.90 2.50
C PHE A 72 2.24 9.88 1.06
N LEU A 73 2.03 10.94 0.28
CA LEU A 73 2.56 11.04 -1.09
C LEU A 73 4.10 10.98 -1.11
N LYS A 74 4.77 11.59 -0.11
CA LYS A 74 6.22 11.47 0.08
C LYS A 74 6.67 10.03 0.35
N SER A 75 5.95 9.27 1.18
CA SER A 75 6.27 7.84 1.43
C SER A 75 6.15 6.97 0.17
N LEU A 76 5.25 7.34 -0.74
CA LEU A 76 5.04 6.66 -2.02
C LEU A 76 5.97 7.14 -3.14
N ARG A 77 6.89 8.09 -2.86
CA ARG A 77 7.72 8.79 -3.86
C ARG A 77 6.91 9.43 -5.00
N ILE A 78 5.65 9.76 -4.74
CA ILE A 78 4.81 10.47 -5.69
C ILE A 78 5.11 11.96 -5.54
N THR A 79 5.76 12.52 -6.54
CA THR A 79 5.99 13.97 -6.64
C THR A 79 4.85 14.60 -7.42
N LEU A 80 4.17 15.58 -6.83
CA LEU A 80 3.20 16.40 -7.56
C LEU A 80 3.99 17.30 -8.53
N GLY A 81 4.03 16.93 -9.80
CA GLY A 81 4.68 17.70 -10.85
C GLY A 81 3.85 18.94 -11.19
N GLY A 82 4.03 20.01 -10.42
CA GLY A 82 3.36 21.29 -10.61
C GLY A 82 4.29 22.46 -10.36
N SER A 83 5.40 22.54 -11.10
CA SER A 83 6.20 23.77 -11.13
C SER A 83 5.50 24.81 -12.00
N ALA A 84 4.63 25.62 -11.41
CA ALA A 84 4.36 26.94 -11.98
C ALA A 84 5.55 27.83 -11.60
N GLY A 85 6.47 28.02 -12.55
CA GLY A 85 7.64 28.87 -12.38
C GLY A 85 7.26 30.33 -12.11
N PRO A 86 8.15 31.12 -11.49
CA PRO A 86 7.89 32.53 -11.22
C PRO A 86 7.84 33.28 -12.56
N SER A 87 6.65 33.73 -12.96
CA SER A 87 6.54 34.66 -14.07
C SER A 87 7.15 35.99 -13.65
N ALA A 88 8.27 36.28 -14.29
CA ALA A 88 9.12 37.43 -14.07
C ALA A 88 8.38 38.74 -14.34
N ASN A 89 8.74 39.71 -13.50
CA ASN A 89 8.72 41.15 -13.71
C ASN A 89 8.53 41.59 -15.17
N ARG A 90 7.47 42.37 -15.43
CA ARG A 90 7.36 43.24 -16.61
C ARG A 90 7.00 44.64 -16.11
N ASP A 91 8.02 45.48 -16.20
CA ASP A 91 8.09 46.95 -16.36
C ASP A 91 6.93 47.82 -15.85
#